data_AF-A3JK61-F1
#
_entry.id   AF-A3JK61-F1
#
_cell.length_a   1.000
_cell.length_b   1.000
_cell.length_c   1.000
_cell.angle_alpha   90.00
_cell.angle_beta   90.00
_cell.angle_gamma   90.00
#
_symmetry.space_group_name_H-M   'P 1'
#
loop_
_entity.id
_entity.type
_entity.pdbx_description
1 polymer ?
#
loop_
_entity_poly.entity_id
_entity_poly.type
_entity_poly.pdbx_seq_one_letter_code
_entity_poly.pdbx_strand_id
1 'polypeptide(L)'
;MEATKAAKPQGKGKPTNVSKADVALSHINKLYAIERKIKALSVAERYRIRQELSVPRLKTLKTWLEANAGKVAKGTLTRTAMDYTLNQWPTLVGYCERGDLQISNVLAENAIRPFALGRNYPRSLVM
;
A
#
# COMPACT_ATOMS: atom_id res chain seq x y z
N MET A 1 28.79 5.91 -36.36
CA MET A 1 29.22 4.73 -35.60
C MET A 1 28.81 4.99 -34.16
N GLU A 2 27.68 4.42 -33.75
CA GLU A 2 27.60 3.22 -32.88
C GLU A 2 27.33 3.68 -31.43
N ALA A 3 26.43 3.10 -30.64
CA ALA A 3 25.49 2.02 -30.88
C ALA A 3 24.35 2.18 -29.85
N THR A 4 23.11 2.10 -30.32
CA THR A 4 21.95 1.81 -29.48
C THR A 4 22.07 0.39 -28.92
N LYS A 5 21.91 0.22 -27.59
CA LYS A 5 21.61 -1.10 -27.00
C LYS A 5 20.44 -1.01 -26.01
N ALA A 6 19.26 -1.20 -26.60
CA ALA A 6 18.14 -2.02 -26.15
C ALA A 6 17.95 -2.23 -24.63
N ALA A 7 17.02 -1.49 -24.04
CA ALA A 7 16.22 -1.99 -22.93
C ALA A 7 15.36 -3.16 -23.44
N LYS A 8 15.56 -4.36 -22.89
CA LYS A 8 14.73 -5.53 -23.22
C LYS A 8 13.29 -5.27 -22.77
N PRO A 9 12.28 -5.36 -23.65
CA PRO A 9 10.89 -5.33 -23.24
C PRO A 9 10.57 -6.65 -22.53
N GLN A 10 10.12 -6.57 -21.28
CA GLN A 10 9.61 -7.75 -20.57
C GLN A 10 8.42 -8.33 -21.34
N GLY A 11 8.56 -9.59 -21.71
CA GLY A 11 7.66 -10.30 -22.61
C GLY A 11 6.22 -10.38 -22.11
N LYS A 12 5.29 -10.29 -23.05
CA LYS A 12 3.89 -10.72 -22.90
C LYS A 12 3.85 -12.18 -22.45
N GLY A 13 3.43 -12.46 -21.22
CA GLY A 13 3.37 -13.82 -20.67
C GLY A 13 1.98 -14.21 -20.18
N LYS A 14 1.34 -15.15 -20.90
CA LYS A 14 0.20 -16.05 -20.56
C LYS A 14 -1.07 -15.44 -19.91
N PRO A 15 -2.27 -16.06 -20.06
CA PRO A 15 -3.45 -15.57 -19.35
C PRO A 15 -3.23 -15.78 -17.85
N THR A 16 -2.86 -14.71 -17.15
CA THR A 16 -2.58 -14.71 -15.73
C THR A 16 -3.89 -14.87 -14.99
N ASN A 17 -4.12 -16.06 -14.43
CA ASN A 17 -5.12 -16.21 -13.38
C ASN A 17 -4.81 -15.19 -12.30
N VAL A 18 -5.72 -14.26 -12.06
CA VAL A 18 -5.54 -13.16 -11.10
C VAL A 18 -5.26 -13.77 -9.72
N SER A 19 -4.07 -13.51 -9.17
CA SER A 19 -3.70 -14.06 -7.86
C SER A 19 -4.43 -13.30 -6.74
N LYS A 20 -4.51 -13.89 -5.54
CA LYS A 20 -5.05 -13.18 -4.37
C LYS A 20 -4.24 -11.91 -4.05
N ALA A 21 -2.93 -11.93 -4.31
CA ALA A 21 -2.08 -10.76 -4.16
C ALA A 21 -2.48 -9.65 -5.14
N ASP A 22 -2.76 -9.99 -6.40
CA ASP A 22 -3.21 -9.01 -7.41
C ASP A 22 -4.54 -8.37 -7.04
N VAL A 23 -5.48 -9.15 -6.50
CA VAL A 23 -6.76 -8.63 -6.03
C VAL A 23 -6.56 -7.68 -4.85
N ALA A 24 -5.78 -8.08 -3.83
CA ALA A 24 -5.47 -7.23 -2.69
C ALA A 24 -4.79 -5.93 -3.11
N LEU A 25 -3.81 -6.01 -4.01
CA LEU A 25 -3.10 -4.86 -4.56
C LEU A 25 -4.05 -3.93 -5.34
N SER A 26 -5.02 -4.47 -6.07
CA SER A 26 -6.05 -3.68 -6.75
C SER A 26 -6.89 -2.85 -5.77
N HIS A 27 -7.29 -3.43 -4.63
CA HIS A 27 -8.00 -2.70 -3.58
C HIS A 27 -7.15 -1.57 -2.99
N ILE A 28 -5.90 -1.86 -2.66
CA ILE A 28 -4.96 -0.89 -2.09
C ILE A 28 -4.70 0.25 -3.09
N ASN A 29 -4.47 -0.05 -4.36
CA ASN A 29 -4.25 0.95 -5.41
C ASN A 29 -5.43 1.91 -5.57
N LYS A 30 -6.67 1.44 -5.40
CA LYS A 30 -7.87 2.28 -5.43
C LYS A 30 -7.89 3.27 -4.26
N LEU A 31 -7.44 2.87 -3.07
CA LEU A 31 -7.32 3.77 -1.91
C LEU A 31 -6.26 4.84 -2.17
N TYR A 32 -5.07 4.45 -2.65
CA TYR A 32 -4.03 5.42 -3.00
C TYR A 32 -4.44 6.35 -4.15
N ALA A 33 -5.29 5.92 -5.07
CA ALA A 33 -5.82 6.78 -6.12
C ALA A 33 -6.73 7.88 -5.54
N ILE A 34 -7.50 7.60 -4.49
CA ILE A 34 -8.29 8.61 -3.77
C ILE A 34 -7.32 9.58 -3.07
N GLU A 35 -6.37 9.05 -2.30
CA GLU A 35 -5.42 9.86 -1.52
C GLU A 35 -4.60 10.82 -2.40
N ARG A 36 -4.20 10.40 -3.61
CA ARG A 36 -3.53 11.28 -4.57
C ARG A 36 -4.39 12.47 -5.00
N LYS A 37 -5.70 12.26 -5.17
CA LYS A 37 -6.64 13.31 -5.60
C LYS A 37 -6.95 14.32 -4.51
N ILE A 38 -6.99 13.87 -3.25
CA ILE A 38 -7.38 14.71 -2.12
C ILE A 38 -6.18 15.33 -1.37
N LYS A 39 -4.94 15.07 -1.82
CA LYS A 39 -3.71 15.49 -1.13
C LYS A 39 -3.62 17.00 -0.86
N ALA A 40 -4.11 17.82 -1.79
CA ALA A 40 -4.05 19.28 -1.69
C ALA A 40 -5.28 19.90 -0.99
N LEU A 41 -6.24 19.09 -0.55
CA LEU A 41 -7.47 19.57 0.08
C LEU A 41 -7.30 19.82 1.58
N SER A 42 -8.22 20.59 2.15
CA SER A 42 -8.26 20.84 3.59
C SER A 42 -8.46 19.55 4.40
N VAL A 43 -8.14 19.60 5.68
CA VAL A 43 -8.35 18.46 6.61
C VAL A 43 -9.81 18.02 6.62
N ALA A 44 -10.76 18.97 6.63
CA ALA A 44 -12.19 18.69 6.64
C ALA A 44 -12.67 18.01 5.35
N GLU A 45 -12.22 18.48 4.18
CA GLU A 45 -12.56 17.88 2.89
C GLU A 45 -11.95 16.48 2.75
N ARG A 46 -10.69 16.29 3.18
CA ARG A 46 -10.06 14.97 3.21
C ARG A 46 -10.84 14.00 4.06
N TYR A 47 -11.25 14.41 5.25
CA TYR A 47 -12.10 13.59 6.12
C TYR A 47 -13.41 13.22 5.41
N ARG A 48 -14.15 14.19 4.87
CA ARG A 48 -15.43 13.94 4.18
C ARG A 48 -15.28 12.94 3.04
N ILE A 49 -14.29 13.15 2.17
CA ILE A 49 -14.06 12.27 1.02
C ILE A 49 -13.63 10.86 1.47
N ARG A 50 -12.85 10.74 2.54
CA ARG A 50 -12.49 9.43 3.09
C ARG A 50 -13.73 8.68 3.62
N GLN A 51 -14.64 9.37 4.31
CA GLN A 51 -15.89 8.76 4.76
C GLN A 51 -16.76 8.29 3.57
N GLU A 52 -16.86 9.11 2.52
CA GLU A 52 -17.67 8.80 1.33
C GLU A 52 -17.05 7.71 0.43
N LEU A 53 -15.73 7.73 0.24
CA LEU A 53 -15.06 6.92 -0.78
C LEU A 53 -14.10 5.86 -0.23
N SER A 54 -13.32 6.18 0.81
CA SER A 54 -12.29 5.28 1.35
C SER A 54 -12.88 4.24 2.29
N VAL A 55 -13.77 4.65 3.21
CA VAL A 55 -14.39 3.76 4.21
C VAL A 55 -15.18 2.62 3.57
N PRO A 56 -16.05 2.85 2.56
CA PRO A 56 -16.75 1.75 1.89
C PRO A 56 -15.79 0.77 1.21
N ARG A 57 -14.69 1.28 0.61
CA ARG A 57 -13.68 0.45 -0.04
C ARG A 57 -12.87 -0.39 0.94
N LEU A 58 -12.54 0.20 2.09
CA LEU A 58 -11.90 -0.51 3.20
C LEU A 58 -12.82 -1.60 3.72
N LYS A 59 -14.13 -1.33 3.89
CA LYS A 59 -15.10 -2.36 4.27
C LYS A 59 -15.14 -3.51 3.26
N THR A 60 -15.19 -3.21 1.96
CA THR A 60 -15.13 -4.24 0.90
C THR A 60 -13.83 -5.06 0.99
N LEU A 61 -12.68 -4.41 1.19
CA LEU A 61 -11.40 -5.10 1.35
C LEU A 61 -11.39 -6.00 2.58
N LYS A 62 -11.94 -5.54 3.72
CA LYS A 62 -12.03 -6.33 4.95
C LYS A 62 -12.84 -7.60 4.74
N THR A 63 -14.05 -7.46 4.19
CA THR A 63 -14.93 -8.59 3.92
C THR A 63 -14.27 -9.57 2.95
N TRP A 64 -13.55 -9.07 1.94
CA TRP A 64 -12.80 -9.91 1.02
C TRP A 64 -11.65 -10.65 1.74
N LEU A 65 -10.90 -9.99 2.63
CA LEU A 65 -9.83 -10.61 3.41
C LEU A 65 -10.37 -11.70 4.33
N GLU A 66 -11.43 -11.42 5.10
CA GLU A 66 -12.07 -12.37 6.01
C GLU A 66 -12.57 -13.62 5.25
N ALA A 67 -13.22 -13.42 4.09
CA ALA A 67 -13.72 -14.50 3.26
C ALA A 67 -12.60 -15.35 2.61
N ASN A 68 -11.42 -14.77 2.36
CA ASN A 68 -10.30 -15.48 1.75
C ASN A 68 -9.38 -16.12 2.79
N ALA A 69 -9.18 -15.52 3.96
CA ALA A 69 -8.34 -16.06 5.02
C ALA A 69 -8.79 -17.48 5.42
N GLY A 70 -10.10 -17.71 5.54
CA GLY A 70 -10.67 -19.03 5.82
C GLY A 70 -10.44 -20.09 4.72
N LYS A 71 -10.19 -19.66 3.48
CA LYS A 71 -9.97 -20.54 2.32
C LYS A 71 -8.51 -20.84 2.05
N VAL A 72 -7.59 -20.14 2.72
CA VAL A 72 -6.14 -20.34 2.58
C VAL A 72 -5.66 -21.24 3.70
N ALA A 73 -4.85 -22.24 3.35
CA ALA A 73 -4.26 -23.17 4.31
C ALA A 73 -3.44 -22.44 5.39
N LYS A 74 -3.63 -22.88 6.64
CA LYS A 74 -2.87 -22.39 7.80
C LYS A 74 -1.37 -22.66 7.60
N GLY A 75 -0.52 -21.75 8.08
CA GLY A 75 0.94 -21.86 7.97
C GLY A 75 1.55 -21.36 6.65
N THR A 76 0.74 -20.97 5.68
CA THR A 76 1.24 -20.34 4.44
C THR A 76 1.55 -18.87 4.66
N LEU A 77 2.52 -18.32 3.91
CA LEU A 77 2.84 -16.88 3.94
C LEU A 77 1.63 -16.00 3.61
N THR A 78 0.80 -16.43 2.66
CA THR A 78 -0.45 -15.73 2.29
C THR A 78 -1.42 -15.67 3.47
N ARG A 79 -1.58 -16.77 4.21
CA ARG A 79 -2.44 -16.79 5.40
C ARG A 79 -1.89 -15.87 6.49
N THR A 80 -0.60 -15.94 6.77
CA THR A 80 0.06 -15.07 7.75
C THR A 80 -0.10 -13.60 7.41
N ALA A 81 0.05 -13.23 6.14
CA ALA A 81 -0.14 -11.85 5.69
C ALA A 81 -1.60 -11.37 5.86
N MET A 82 -2.58 -12.22 5.54
CA MET A 82 -4.00 -11.91 5.73
C MET A 82 -4.34 -11.74 7.22
N ASP A 83 -3.93 -12.69 8.06
CA ASP A 83 -4.18 -12.64 9.51
C ASP A 83 -3.51 -11.42 10.14
N TYR A 84 -2.26 -11.11 9.77
CA TYR A 84 -1.58 -9.90 10.24
C TYR A 84 -2.33 -8.63 9.84
N THR A 85 -2.77 -8.53 8.57
CA THR A 85 -3.54 -7.38 8.08
C THR A 85 -4.85 -7.22 8.84
N LEU A 86 -5.57 -8.31 9.11
CA LEU A 86 -6.82 -8.29 9.87
C LEU A 86 -6.60 -7.91 11.35
N ASN A 87 -5.51 -8.38 11.96
CA ASN A 87 -5.15 -8.02 13.34
C ASN A 87 -4.80 -6.53 13.48
N GLN A 88 -4.18 -5.94 12.45
CA GLN A 88 -3.83 -4.52 12.42
C GLN A 88 -4.94 -3.63 11.85
N TRP A 89 -6.13 -4.18 11.60
CA TRP A 89 -7.21 -3.47 10.93
C TRP A 89 -7.62 -2.15 11.60
N PRO A 90 -7.79 -2.06 12.93
CA PRO A 90 -8.15 -0.79 13.60
C PRO A 90 -7.13 0.32 13.31
N THR A 91 -5.83 -0.01 13.39
CA THR A 91 -4.75 0.93 13.09
C THR A 91 -4.75 1.33 11.61
N LEU A 92 -4.96 0.37 10.71
CA LEU A 92 -4.95 0.59 9.26
C LEU A 92 -6.04 1.55 8.80
N VAL A 93 -7.22 1.50 9.43
CA VAL A 93 -8.35 2.39 9.06
C VAL A 93 -8.36 3.71 9.80
N GLY A 94 -7.55 3.87 10.86
CA GLY A 94 -7.55 5.06 11.73
C GLY A 94 -7.28 6.38 11.01
N TYR A 95 -6.52 6.37 9.90
CA TYR A 95 -6.31 7.58 9.09
C TYR A 95 -7.60 8.14 8.46
N CYS A 96 -8.67 7.34 8.37
CA CYS A 96 -9.97 7.80 7.88
C CYS A 96 -10.72 8.64 8.92
N GLU A 97 -10.41 8.47 10.21
CA GLU A 97 -11.05 9.21 11.31
C GLU A 97 -10.49 10.62 11.45
N ARG A 98 -9.29 10.86 10.89
CA ARG A 98 -8.54 12.10 11.02
C ARG A 98 -7.97 12.55 9.68
N GLY A 99 -8.50 13.66 9.16
CA GLY A 99 -8.12 14.19 7.85
C GLY A 99 -6.67 14.66 7.75
N ASP A 100 -6.01 14.95 8.88
CA ASP A 100 -4.61 15.38 8.94
C ASP A 100 -3.62 14.21 8.79
N LEU A 101 -4.04 12.99 9.13
CA LEU A 101 -3.23 11.79 8.99
C LEU A 101 -3.05 11.39 7.51
N GLN A 102 -1.90 10.79 7.22
CA GLN A 102 -1.60 10.20 5.92
C GLN A 102 -1.87 8.70 5.94
N ILE A 103 -2.24 8.13 4.79
CA ILE A 103 -2.42 6.69 4.62
C ILE A 103 -1.11 5.89 4.81
N SER A 104 0.05 6.53 4.64
CA SER A 104 1.36 5.88 4.66
C SER A 104 2.31 6.55 5.65
N ASN A 105 3.12 5.75 6.34
CA ASN A 105 4.11 6.22 7.31
C ASN A 105 5.46 6.66 6.69
N VAL A 106 5.58 6.60 5.35
CA VAL A 106 6.84 6.82 4.62
C VAL A 106 7.52 8.15 5.00
N LEU A 107 6.75 9.21 5.21
CA LEU A 107 7.33 10.50 5.62
C LEU A 107 7.92 10.47 7.03
N ALA A 108 7.26 9.82 7.99
CA ALA A 108 7.79 9.73 9.35
C ALA A 108 9.04 8.84 9.38
N GLU A 109 9.02 7.71 8.67
CA GLU A 109 10.19 6.83 8.53
C GLU A 109 11.37 7.57 7.91
N ASN A 110 11.15 8.34 6.85
CA ASN A 110 12.18 9.16 6.22
C ASN A 110 12.74 10.22 7.19
N ALA A 111 11.91 10.77 8.07
CA ALA A 111 12.32 11.77 9.05
C ALA A 111 13.13 11.17 10.21
N ILE A 112 12.82 9.95 10.66
CA ILE A 112 13.55 9.28 11.76
C ILE A 112 14.78 8.51 11.29
N ARG A 113 14.83 8.11 10.01
CA ARG A 113 15.93 7.31 9.44
C ARG A 113 17.33 7.89 9.73
N PRO A 114 17.57 9.22 9.67
CA PRO A 114 18.86 9.80 10.02
C PRO A 114 19.29 9.60 11.49
N PHE A 115 18.35 9.35 12.40
CA PHE A 115 18.61 9.15 13.83
C PHE A 115 18.66 7.67 14.22
N ALA A 116 17.86 6.83 13.55
CA ALA A 116 17.79 5.39 13.82
C ALA A 116 18.93 4.59 13.16
N LEU A 117 19.40 5.04 12.00
CA LEU A 117 20.60 4.50 11.38
C LEU A 117 21.80 5.26 11.96
N GLY A 118 22.54 4.62 12.88
CA GLY A 118 23.81 5.17 13.38
C GLY A 118 24.73 5.62 12.24
N ARG A 119 25.58 6.61 12.51
CA ARG A 119 26.52 7.34 11.62
C ARG A 119 27.50 6.47 10.78
N ASN A 120 27.06 5.42 10.11
CA ASN A 120 27.90 4.51 9.34
C ASN A 120 27.17 3.98 8.08
N TYR A 121 26.64 4.89 7.27
CA TYR A 121 26.65 4.65 5.83
C TYR A 121 27.51 5.75 5.20
N PRO A 122 28.76 5.44 4.80
CA PRO A 122 29.45 6.34 3.90
C PRO A 122 28.55 6.51 2.66
N ARG A 123 28.17 7.76 2.36
CA ARG A 123 27.81 8.14 1.00
C ARG A 123 29.07 7.94 0.17
N SER A 124 29.33 6.71 -0.29
CA SER A 124 30.20 6.52 -1.44
C SER A 124 29.45 7.10 -2.63
N LEU A 125 29.74 8.37 -2.89
CA LEU A 125 30.10 8.87 -4.21
C LEU A 125 29.60 8.00 -5.37
N VAL A 126 28.47 8.39 -5.97
CA VAL A 126 28.30 8.24 -7.42
C VAL A 126 27.90 9.62 -7.91
N MET A 127 28.74 10.13 -8.80
CA MET A 127 28.63 11.37 -9.59
C MET A 127 27.22 11.62 -10.12
#